data_AF-A0A7D5R8Q9-F1
#
_entry.id   AF-A0A7D5R8Q9-F1
#
_cell.length_a   1.000
_cell.length_b   1.000
_cell.length_c   1.000
_cell.angle_alpha   90.00
_cell.angle_beta   90.00
_cell.angle_gamma   90.00
#
_symmetry.space_group_name_H-M   'P 1'
#
loop_
_entity.id
_entity.type
_entity.pdbx_description
1 polymer ?
#
loop_
_entity_poly.entity_id
_entity_poly.type
_entity_poly.pdbx_seq_one_letter_code
_entity_poly.pdbx_strand_id
1 'polypeptide(L)'
;MKKNKIQNITITAIGIIIIAGIIAYNYSAEQTKQKGFQFGNELAQIQQEVTELQTKFYSEKTQWDEGDITKEELLEYYDEHVEKFENIISKYDNLSTPELFESSVELFKISSETQLKSDIEYIKWIKTGDELAKVRSDTQIQEAYEYENLGLVEFQLAKSGIIEFDEAGKFSPPDKVLKQKVIQISENMKNKCDLEFKNEMDEFDSNEIEVEWFNCFNEAEKWKKDHLP
;
A
#
# COMPACT_ATOMS: atom_id res chain seq x y z
N MET A 1 -12.99 24.72 22.89
CA MET A 1 -13.00 23.42 22.20
C MET A 1 -12.25 23.57 20.87
N LYS A 2 -10.98 23.16 20.84
CA LYS A 2 -10.15 23.19 19.63
C LYS A 2 -10.48 21.94 18.80
N LYS A 3 -11.03 22.14 17.60
CA LYS A 3 -11.11 21.10 16.57
C LYS A 3 -9.68 20.80 16.13
N ASN A 4 -9.15 19.65 16.54
CA ASN A 4 -7.93 19.13 15.93
C ASN A 4 -8.33 18.70 14.51
N LYS A 5 -8.04 19.56 13.52
CA LYS A 5 -7.92 19.16 12.13
C LYS A 5 -6.84 18.08 12.12
N ILE A 6 -7.28 16.82 12.10
CA ILE A 6 -6.41 15.70 11.79
C ILE A 6 -5.78 16.04 10.46
N GLN A 7 -4.45 16.04 10.49
CA GLN A 7 -3.59 16.42 9.40
C GLN A 7 -4.01 15.61 8.18
N ASN A 8 -4.50 16.30 7.15
CA ASN A 8 -4.31 15.85 5.77
C ASN A 8 -2.78 15.71 5.64
N ILE A 9 -2.27 14.51 5.90
CA ILE A 9 -0.96 14.14 5.41
C ILE A 9 -1.16 14.17 3.91
N THR A 10 -0.67 15.25 3.31
CA THR A 10 -0.51 15.38 1.89
C THR A 10 0.15 14.08 1.43
N ILE A 11 -0.62 13.17 0.83
CA ILE A 11 -0.10 12.08 -0.01
C ILE A 11 0.51 12.81 -1.20
N THR A 12 1.66 13.43 -0.94
CA THR A 12 2.38 14.18 -1.94
C THR A 12 3.09 13.12 -2.74
N ALA A 13 2.80 13.13 -4.02
CA ALA A 13 3.45 12.40 -5.08
C ALA A 13 4.99 12.54 -5.07
N ILE A 14 5.66 11.93 -4.09
CA ILE A 14 7.12 11.95 -4.00
C ILE A 14 7.69 11.18 -5.20
N GLY A 15 7.05 10.08 -5.60
CA GLY A 15 7.43 9.31 -6.79
C GLY A 15 7.35 10.09 -8.10
N ILE A 16 6.22 10.76 -8.38
CA ILE A 16 6.01 11.48 -9.66
C ILE A 16 7.00 12.63 -9.82
N ILE A 17 7.27 13.42 -8.77
CA ILE A 17 8.18 14.58 -8.85
C ILE A 17 9.61 14.12 -9.14
N ILE A 18 10.03 13.01 -8.54
CA ILE A 18 11.38 12.46 -8.71
C ILE A 18 11.54 11.90 -10.13
N ILE A 19 10.57 11.13 -10.64
CA ILE A 19 10.66 10.57 -11.99
C ILE A 19 10.62 11.68 -13.05
N ALA A 20 9.73 12.67 -12.91
CA ALA A 20 9.57 13.79 -13.84
C ALA A 20 10.77 14.75 -13.86
N GLY A 21 11.31 15.13 -12.69
CA GLY A 21 12.48 16.03 -12.61
C GLY A 21 13.76 15.43 -13.19
N ILE A 22 13.84 14.10 -13.24
CA ILE A 22 15.00 13.34 -13.71
C ILE A 22 15.09 13.31 -15.25
N ILE A 23 13.95 13.32 -15.96
CA ILE A 23 13.87 13.28 -17.42
C ILE A 23 14.59 14.48 -18.08
N ALA A 24 14.66 15.64 -17.40
CA ALA A 24 15.24 16.87 -17.95
C ALA A 24 16.79 16.92 -17.97
N TYR A 25 17.50 16.13 -17.13
CA TYR A 25 18.94 16.37 -16.88
C TYR A 25 19.89 15.66 -17.87
N ASN A 26 19.45 14.64 -18.61
CA ASN A 26 20.38 13.76 -19.35
C ASN A 26 20.42 14.03 -20.87
N TYR A 27 20.83 15.24 -21.26
CA TYR A 27 20.89 15.66 -22.67
C TYR A 27 22.21 15.27 -23.37
N SER A 28 22.10 14.88 -24.64
CA SER A 28 23.13 14.64 -25.69
C SER A 28 23.63 13.20 -25.99
N ALA A 29 23.22 12.68 -27.17
CA ALA A 29 23.73 11.53 -27.98
C ALA A 29 23.07 10.13 -27.90
N GLU A 30 22.65 9.65 -29.08
CA GLU A 30 22.39 8.28 -29.59
C GLU A 30 21.23 7.42 -29.04
N GLN A 31 20.67 6.59 -29.93
CA GLN A 31 19.38 5.85 -29.91
C GLN A 31 19.00 5.16 -28.58
N THR A 32 19.98 4.76 -27.77
CA THR A 32 19.79 4.23 -26.41
C THR A 32 19.15 5.26 -25.47
N LYS A 33 19.43 6.56 -25.64
CA LYS A 33 18.77 7.65 -24.90
C LYS A 33 17.29 7.77 -25.22
N GLN A 34 16.89 7.50 -26.46
CA GLN A 34 15.48 7.58 -26.86
C GLN A 34 14.65 6.46 -26.24
N LYS A 35 15.20 5.23 -26.18
CA LYS A 35 14.56 4.10 -25.48
C LYS A 35 14.48 4.31 -23.97
N GLY A 36 15.57 4.77 -23.34
CA GLY A 36 15.56 5.10 -21.91
C GLY A 36 14.62 6.25 -21.55
N PHE A 37 14.52 7.27 -22.43
CA PHE A 37 13.56 8.37 -22.29
C PHE A 37 12.11 7.90 -22.43
N GLN A 38 11.83 7.06 -23.44
CA GLN A 38 10.51 6.47 -23.63
C GLN A 38 10.10 5.62 -22.42
N PHE A 39 10.95 4.70 -21.98
CA PHE A 39 10.74 3.91 -20.77
C PHE A 39 10.46 4.79 -19.54
N GLY A 40 11.30 5.80 -19.30
CA GLY A 40 11.14 6.70 -18.16
C GLY A 40 9.81 7.47 -18.19
N ASN A 41 9.37 7.92 -19.38
CA ASN A 41 8.08 8.59 -19.53
C ASN A 41 6.90 7.64 -19.35
N GLU A 42 6.96 6.44 -19.91
CA GLU A 42 5.91 5.43 -19.76
C GLU A 42 5.76 5.02 -18.28
N LEU A 43 6.88 4.79 -17.58
CA LEU A 43 6.88 4.51 -16.15
C LEU A 43 6.32 5.69 -15.33
N ALA A 44 6.74 6.92 -15.64
CA ALA A 44 6.21 8.13 -14.99
C ALA A 44 4.70 8.26 -15.19
N GLN A 45 4.23 7.98 -16.40
CA GLN A 45 2.82 8.03 -16.74
C GLN A 45 2.02 6.99 -15.94
N ILE A 46 2.50 5.75 -15.83
CA ILE A 46 1.85 4.72 -15.02
C ILE A 46 1.73 5.19 -13.55
N GLN A 47 2.83 5.68 -12.97
CA GLN A 47 2.85 6.20 -11.60
C GLN A 47 1.91 7.40 -11.40
N GLN A 48 1.80 8.26 -12.42
CA GLN A 48 0.86 9.37 -12.42
C GLN A 48 -0.59 8.88 -12.43
N GLU A 49 -0.92 7.94 -13.31
CA GLU A 49 -2.27 7.36 -13.39
C GLU A 49 -2.68 6.67 -12.09
N VAL A 50 -1.76 5.93 -11.44
CA VAL A 50 -1.99 5.34 -10.10
C VAL A 50 -2.35 6.43 -9.09
N THR A 51 -1.55 7.51 -9.04
CA THR A 51 -1.77 8.60 -8.08
C THR A 51 -3.08 9.33 -8.33
N GLU A 52 -3.40 9.63 -9.59
CA GLU A 52 -4.66 10.29 -9.95
C GLU A 52 -5.87 9.43 -9.57
N LEU A 53 -5.79 8.12 -9.83
CA LEU A 53 -6.85 7.19 -9.50
C LEU A 53 -7.05 7.06 -7.98
N GLN A 54 -5.97 6.92 -7.22
CA GLN A 54 -5.99 6.93 -5.74
C GLN A 54 -6.53 8.22 -5.15
N THR A 55 -6.07 9.37 -5.68
CA THR A 55 -6.55 10.68 -5.23
C THR A 55 -8.06 10.78 -5.43
N LYS A 56 -8.56 10.31 -6.58
CA LYS A 56 -9.99 10.29 -6.84
C LYS A 56 -10.74 9.34 -5.91
N PHE A 57 -10.20 8.14 -5.65
CA PHE A 57 -10.80 7.18 -4.71
C PHE A 57 -11.13 7.80 -3.34
N TYR A 58 -10.16 8.46 -2.71
CA TYR A 58 -10.39 9.12 -1.42
C TYR A 58 -11.22 10.41 -1.51
N SER A 59 -11.21 11.08 -2.66
CA SER A 59 -12.08 12.24 -2.91
C SER A 59 -13.54 11.84 -2.94
N GLU A 60 -13.90 10.75 -3.62
CA GLU A 60 -15.27 10.24 -3.70
C GLU A 60 -15.76 9.81 -2.30
N LYS A 61 -14.89 9.19 -1.49
CA LYS A 61 -15.17 8.93 -0.08
C LYS A 61 -15.53 10.19 0.71
N THR A 62 -14.77 11.28 0.47
CA THR A 62 -14.99 12.57 1.14
C THR A 62 -16.32 13.18 0.72
N GLN A 63 -16.65 13.14 -0.58
CA GLN A 63 -17.94 13.61 -1.09
C GLN A 63 -19.11 12.84 -0.46
N TRP A 64 -18.97 11.53 -0.29
CA TRP A 64 -19.98 10.74 0.42
C TRP A 64 -20.12 11.14 1.90
N ASP A 65 -19.01 11.36 2.60
CA ASP A 65 -19.03 11.83 4.01
C ASP A 65 -19.67 13.22 4.17
N GLU A 66 -19.49 14.09 3.18
CA GLU A 66 -20.07 15.43 3.11
C GLU A 66 -21.55 15.40 2.67
N GLY A 67 -22.03 14.27 2.15
CA GLY A 67 -23.39 14.07 1.66
C GLY A 67 -23.63 14.60 0.24
N ASP A 68 -22.55 14.87 -0.51
CA ASP A 68 -22.60 15.35 -1.89
C ASP A 68 -22.95 14.22 -2.87
N ILE A 69 -22.62 12.97 -2.52
CA ILE A 69 -23.02 11.76 -3.26
C ILE A 69 -23.65 10.73 -2.33
N THR A 70 -24.47 9.86 -2.89
CA THR A 70 -25.08 8.72 -2.20
C THR A 70 -24.10 7.56 -2.02
N LYS A 71 -24.46 6.60 -1.16
CA LYS A 71 -23.65 5.38 -0.99
C LYS A 71 -23.66 4.56 -2.27
N GLU A 72 -24.77 4.54 -2.99
CA GLU A 72 -24.93 3.83 -4.26
C GLU A 72 -24.00 4.39 -5.34
N GLU A 73 -23.95 5.72 -5.49
CA GLU A 73 -23.03 6.40 -6.43
C GLU A 73 -21.56 6.15 -6.07
N LEU A 74 -21.22 6.16 -4.77
CA LEU A 74 -19.87 5.82 -4.31
C LEU A 74 -19.47 4.39 -4.70
N LEU A 75 -20.38 3.42 -4.49
CA LEU A 75 -20.11 2.02 -4.79
C LEU A 75 -19.99 1.76 -6.30
N GLU A 76 -20.79 2.44 -7.12
CA GLU A 76 -20.67 2.39 -8.59
C GLU A 76 -19.29 2.90 -9.05
N TYR A 77 -18.84 4.04 -8.51
CA TYR A 77 -17.49 4.53 -8.77
C TYR A 77 -16.40 3.55 -8.32
N TYR A 78 -16.55 2.95 -7.13
CA TYR A 78 -15.58 1.99 -6.61
C TYR A 78 -15.46 0.72 -7.45
N ASP A 79 -16.56 0.23 -8.03
CA ASP A 79 -16.51 -0.91 -8.94
C ASP A 79 -15.74 -0.53 -10.23
N GLU A 80 -15.97 0.67 -10.80
CA GLU A 80 -15.16 1.18 -11.93
C GLU A 80 -13.68 1.43 -11.57
N HIS A 81 -13.40 1.86 -10.34
CA HIS A 81 -12.06 2.13 -9.84
C HIS A 81 -11.20 0.88 -9.89
N VAL A 82 -11.72 -0.26 -9.41
CA VAL A 82 -11.01 -1.55 -9.42
C VAL A 82 -10.60 -1.92 -10.83
N GLU A 83 -11.53 -1.87 -11.79
CA GLU A 83 -11.23 -2.20 -13.20
C GLU A 83 -10.19 -1.26 -13.81
N LYS A 84 -10.29 0.05 -13.54
CA LYS A 84 -9.30 1.03 -14.02
C LYS A 84 -7.93 0.77 -13.41
N PHE A 85 -7.87 0.40 -12.13
CA PHE A 85 -6.61 0.17 -11.45
C PHE A 85 -5.92 -1.10 -11.97
N GLU A 86 -6.67 -2.20 -12.17
CA GLU A 86 -6.16 -3.42 -12.80
C GLU A 86 -5.58 -3.13 -14.19
N ASN A 87 -6.26 -2.30 -14.98
CA ASN A 87 -5.77 -1.86 -16.29
C ASN A 87 -4.46 -1.08 -16.19
N ILE A 88 -4.30 -0.19 -15.19
CA ILE A 88 -3.04 0.54 -14.96
C ILE A 88 -1.93 -0.43 -14.56
N ILE A 89 -2.19 -1.38 -13.65
CA ILE A 89 -1.22 -2.39 -13.23
C ILE A 89 -0.73 -3.22 -14.42
N SER A 90 -1.62 -3.59 -15.34
CA SER A 90 -1.25 -4.35 -16.55
C SER A 90 -0.26 -3.60 -17.46
N LYS A 91 -0.15 -2.27 -17.34
CA LYS A 91 0.81 -1.48 -18.15
C LYS A 91 2.26 -1.75 -17.77
N TYR A 92 2.54 -2.13 -16.52
CA TYR A 92 3.91 -2.49 -16.10
C TYR A 92 4.48 -3.65 -16.93
N ASP A 93 3.65 -4.66 -17.25
CA ASP A 93 4.05 -5.84 -18.03
C ASP A 93 4.37 -5.51 -19.49
N ASN A 94 3.92 -4.35 -19.97
CA ASN A 94 4.10 -3.89 -21.34
C ASN A 94 5.27 -2.90 -21.47
N LEU A 95 5.92 -2.52 -20.37
CA LEU A 95 7.08 -1.63 -20.41
C LEU A 95 8.24 -2.31 -21.12
N SER A 96 8.92 -1.56 -21.99
CA SER A 96 10.23 -1.97 -22.52
C SER A 96 11.32 -1.72 -21.47
N THR A 97 11.22 -2.39 -20.33
CA THR A 97 12.08 -2.21 -19.16
C THR A 97 13.51 -2.64 -19.47
N PRO A 98 14.51 -1.74 -19.33
CA PRO A 98 15.91 -2.16 -19.39
C PRO A 98 16.27 -3.02 -18.17
N GLU A 99 17.12 -4.03 -18.35
CA GLU A 99 17.54 -4.99 -17.31
C GLU A 99 17.94 -4.31 -15.99
N LEU A 100 18.68 -3.19 -16.06
CA LEU A 100 19.08 -2.40 -14.88
C LEU A 100 17.91 -1.89 -14.02
N PHE A 101 16.71 -1.76 -14.57
CA PHE A 101 15.54 -1.19 -13.88
C PHE A 101 14.48 -2.23 -13.52
N GLU A 102 14.65 -3.50 -13.88
CA GLU A 102 13.64 -4.55 -13.64
C GLU A 102 13.21 -4.62 -12.17
N SER A 103 14.16 -4.63 -11.23
CA SER A 103 13.86 -4.64 -9.79
C SER A 103 13.02 -3.44 -9.35
N SER A 104 13.33 -2.24 -9.85
CA SER A 104 12.57 -1.04 -9.50
C SER A 104 11.16 -1.07 -10.07
N VAL A 105 10.99 -1.54 -11.31
CA VAL A 105 9.69 -1.66 -11.98
C VAL A 105 8.82 -2.70 -11.29
N GLU A 106 9.41 -3.83 -10.89
CA GLU A 106 8.72 -4.88 -10.13
C GLU A 106 8.21 -4.34 -8.79
N LEU A 107 9.01 -3.54 -8.08
CA LEU A 107 8.60 -2.91 -6.82
C LEU A 107 7.45 -1.91 -6.99
N PHE A 108 7.48 -1.11 -8.06
CA PHE A 108 6.38 -0.20 -8.39
C PHE A 108 5.09 -0.96 -8.74
N LYS A 109 5.21 -2.09 -9.43
CA LYS A 109 4.09 -2.97 -9.73
C LYS A 109 3.51 -3.58 -8.45
N ILE A 110 4.34 -4.18 -7.59
CA ILE A 110 3.93 -4.75 -6.30
C ILE A 110 3.27 -3.69 -5.42
N SER A 111 3.81 -2.47 -5.38
CA SER A 111 3.18 -1.35 -4.69
C SER A 111 1.77 -1.11 -5.21
N SER A 112 1.60 -0.97 -6.53
CA SER A 112 0.30 -0.70 -7.17
C SER A 112 -0.72 -1.83 -6.91
N GLU A 113 -0.29 -3.09 -7.01
CA GLU A 113 -1.12 -4.26 -6.66
C GLU A 113 -1.54 -4.25 -5.19
N THR A 114 -0.66 -3.81 -4.30
CA THR A 114 -0.93 -3.75 -2.86
C THR A 114 -1.87 -2.59 -2.52
N GLN A 115 -1.77 -1.46 -3.22
CA GLN A 115 -2.75 -0.37 -3.14
C GLN A 115 -4.14 -0.85 -3.57
N LEU A 116 -4.23 -1.59 -4.69
CA LEU A 116 -5.51 -2.17 -5.14
C LEU A 116 -6.09 -3.16 -4.10
N LYS A 117 -5.26 -4.02 -3.50
CA LYS A 117 -5.71 -4.92 -2.41
C LYS A 117 -6.27 -4.13 -1.23
N SER A 118 -5.58 -3.05 -0.84
CA SER A 118 -6.08 -2.13 0.19
C SER A 118 -7.45 -1.57 -0.18
N ASP A 119 -7.62 -1.09 -1.41
CA ASP A 119 -8.88 -0.50 -1.85
C ASP A 119 -10.01 -1.52 -1.84
N ILE A 120 -9.76 -2.77 -2.24
CA ILE A 120 -10.76 -3.85 -2.20
C ILE A 120 -11.23 -4.10 -0.77
N GLU A 121 -10.31 -4.19 0.20
CA GLU A 121 -10.66 -4.35 1.61
C GLU A 121 -11.37 -3.10 2.18
N TYR A 122 -10.99 -1.91 1.72
CA TYR A 122 -11.67 -0.66 2.06
C TYR A 122 -13.12 -0.63 1.55
N ILE A 123 -13.32 -0.98 0.28
CA ILE A 123 -14.64 -1.09 -0.36
C ILE A 123 -15.48 -2.11 0.41
N LYS A 124 -14.90 -3.25 0.80
CA LYS A 124 -15.57 -4.27 1.62
C LYS A 124 -16.03 -3.69 2.95
N TRP A 125 -15.19 -2.93 3.65
CA TRP A 125 -15.59 -2.23 4.88
C TRP A 125 -16.75 -1.27 4.62
N ILE A 126 -16.72 -0.45 3.56
CA ILE A 126 -17.83 0.45 3.21
C ILE A 126 -19.13 -0.33 2.92
N LYS A 127 -19.04 -1.47 2.21
CA LYS A 127 -20.20 -2.30 1.87
C LYS A 127 -20.79 -2.97 3.12
N THR A 128 -19.96 -3.45 4.05
CA THR A 128 -20.38 -4.42 5.09
C THR A 128 -20.26 -3.93 6.54
N GLY A 129 -19.46 -2.90 6.81
CA GLY A 129 -19.07 -2.49 8.16
C GLY A 129 -18.03 -3.42 8.83
N ASP A 130 -17.38 -4.30 8.08
CA ASP A 130 -16.33 -5.19 8.60
C ASP A 130 -15.07 -4.41 9.01
N GLU A 131 -14.93 -4.13 10.30
CA GLU A 131 -13.77 -3.40 10.86
C GLU A 131 -12.44 -4.14 10.64
N LEU A 132 -12.43 -5.47 10.50
CA LEU A 132 -11.20 -6.19 10.16
C LEU A 132 -10.77 -5.89 8.73
N ALA A 133 -11.70 -5.73 7.79
CA ALA A 133 -11.40 -5.30 6.44
C ALA A 133 -10.77 -3.89 6.43
N LYS A 134 -11.25 -2.99 7.29
CA LYS A 134 -10.64 -1.66 7.45
C LYS A 134 -9.19 -1.74 7.94
N VAL A 135 -8.91 -2.57 8.95
CA VAL A 135 -7.55 -2.79 9.46
C VAL A 135 -6.62 -3.38 8.40
N ARG A 136 -7.11 -4.30 7.58
CA ARG A 136 -6.36 -4.87 6.45
C ARG A 136 -5.99 -3.81 5.42
N SER A 137 -6.98 -3.02 5.00
CA SER A 137 -6.76 -1.90 4.08
C SER A 137 -5.69 -0.94 4.62
N ASP A 138 -5.82 -0.52 5.88
CA ASP A 138 -4.86 0.40 6.51
C ASP A 138 -3.45 -0.19 6.64
N THR A 139 -3.34 -1.50 6.79
CA THR A 139 -2.05 -2.19 6.79
C THR A 139 -1.48 -2.20 5.38
N GLN A 140 -2.22 -2.74 4.42
CA GLN A 140 -1.81 -2.89 3.02
C GLN A 140 -1.40 -1.57 2.38
N ILE A 141 -2.10 -0.46 2.65
CA ILE A 141 -1.70 0.84 2.10
C ILE A 141 -0.33 1.31 2.63
N GLN A 142 0.02 0.97 3.88
CA GLN A 142 1.36 1.25 4.39
C GLN A 142 2.42 0.40 3.70
N GLU A 143 2.14 -0.89 3.50
CA GLU A 143 3.02 -1.81 2.78
C GLU A 143 3.26 -1.35 1.35
N ALA A 144 2.21 -0.90 0.67
CA ALA A 144 2.30 -0.34 -0.66
C ALA A 144 3.27 0.84 -0.74
N TYR A 145 3.21 1.78 0.22
CA TYR A 145 4.15 2.90 0.26
C TYR A 145 5.59 2.47 0.59
N GLU A 146 5.77 1.39 1.35
CA GLU A 146 7.09 0.82 1.57
C GLU A 146 7.68 0.26 0.25
N TYR A 147 6.89 -0.49 -0.51
CA TYR A 147 7.29 -0.98 -1.83
C TYR A 147 7.59 0.16 -2.82
N GLU A 148 6.77 1.22 -2.84
CA GLU A 148 7.01 2.38 -3.69
C GLU A 148 8.34 3.07 -3.35
N ASN A 149 8.60 3.31 -2.06
CA ASN A 149 9.84 3.93 -1.60
C ASN A 149 11.07 3.08 -1.96
N LEU A 150 10.97 1.76 -1.83
CA LEU A 150 12.03 0.84 -2.24
C LEU A 150 12.25 0.89 -3.76
N GLY A 151 11.17 0.88 -4.55
CA GLY A 151 11.24 1.06 -6.00
C GLY A 151 11.95 2.35 -6.39
N LEU A 152 11.68 3.46 -5.69
CA LEU A 152 12.36 4.73 -5.90
C LEU A 152 13.87 4.67 -5.60
N VAL A 153 14.26 3.99 -4.51
CA VAL A 153 15.68 3.81 -4.17
C VAL A 153 16.39 2.98 -5.24
N GLU A 154 15.84 1.84 -5.62
CA GLU A 154 16.40 0.98 -6.67
C GLU A 154 16.52 1.72 -8.01
N PHE A 155 15.48 2.46 -8.39
CA PHE A 155 15.49 3.27 -9.61
C PHE A 155 16.63 4.31 -9.60
N GLN A 156 16.86 4.97 -8.46
CA GLN A 156 17.94 5.96 -8.30
C GLN A 156 19.34 5.33 -8.33
N LEU A 157 19.50 4.14 -7.73
CA LEU A 157 20.76 3.39 -7.76
C LEU A 157 21.12 2.93 -9.17
N ALA A 158 20.15 2.31 -9.86
CA ALA A 158 20.29 1.88 -11.25
C ALA A 158 20.67 3.05 -12.17
N LYS A 159 20.01 4.20 -11.99
CA LYS A 159 20.32 5.43 -12.75
C LYS A 159 21.74 5.94 -12.51
N SER A 160 22.23 5.84 -11.27
CA SER A 160 23.57 6.30 -10.90
C SER A 160 24.69 5.38 -11.41
N GLY A 161 24.35 4.23 -12.02
CA GLY A 161 25.31 3.24 -12.51
C GLY A 161 26.07 2.53 -11.38
N ILE A 162 25.56 2.61 -10.15
CA ILE A 162 26.13 1.98 -8.96
C ILE A 162 25.41 0.63 -8.82
N ILE A 163 25.91 -0.40 -9.51
CA ILE A 163 25.54 -1.78 -9.20
C ILE A 163 26.84 -2.56 -9.00
N GLU A 164 27.21 -2.83 -7.74
CA GLU A 164 27.93 -4.08 -7.45
C GLU A 164 26.86 -5.18 -7.49
N PHE A 165 26.78 -5.86 -8.64
CA PHE A 165 25.97 -7.07 -8.79
C PHE A 165 26.60 -8.14 -7.90
N ASP A 166 26.02 -8.39 -6.73
CA ASP A 166 26.11 -9.72 -6.14
C ASP A 166 24.80 -10.45 -6.46
N GLU A 167 24.91 -11.49 -7.26
CA GLU A 167 23.84 -12.46 -7.57
C GLU A 167 23.25 -13.12 -6.30
N ALA A 168 23.83 -12.89 -5.12
CA ALA A 168 23.25 -13.22 -3.81
C ALA A 168 22.12 -12.27 -3.35
N GLY A 169 21.91 -11.15 -4.04
CA GLY A 169 21.05 -10.04 -3.63
C GLY A 169 19.73 -9.94 -4.38
N LYS A 170 19.05 -11.04 -4.71
CA LYS A 170 17.60 -10.93 -5.01
C LYS A 170 16.96 -10.23 -3.82
N PHE A 171 16.50 -9.00 -4.05
CA PHE A 171 15.76 -8.26 -3.07
C PHE A 171 14.58 -9.12 -2.61
N SER A 172 14.63 -9.52 -1.35
CA SER A 172 13.45 -9.96 -0.62
C SER A 172 12.74 -8.68 -0.18
N PRO A 173 11.39 -8.60 -0.28
CA PRO A 173 10.59 -7.64 0.48
C PRO A 173 11.16 -7.47 1.89
N PRO A 174 11.03 -6.31 2.57
CA PRO A 174 11.55 -6.13 3.92
C PRO A 174 10.72 -6.98 4.90
N ASP A 175 10.97 -8.28 4.83
CA ASP A 175 10.27 -9.37 5.46
C ASP A 175 10.33 -9.16 6.97
N LYS A 176 11.43 -8.58 7.46
CA LYS A 176 11.62 -8.25 8.86
C LYS A 176 10.75 -7.10 9.36
N VAL A 177 10.55 -6.04 8.58
CA VAL A 177 9.79 -4.87 9.04
C VAL A 177 8.29 -5.15 8.98
N LEU A 178 7.84 -5.77 7.88
CA LEU A 178 6.47 -6.24 7.69
C LEU A 178 6.09 -7.29 8.72
N LYS A 179 6.93 -8.33 8.89
CA LYS A 179 6.75 -9.33 9.95
C LYS A 179 6.75 -8.71 11.33
N GLN A 180 7.63 -7.75 11.62
CA GLN A 180 7.63 -7.06 12.92
C GLN A 180 6.35 -6.25 13.12
N LYS A 181 5.84 -5.55 12.10
CA LYS A 181 4.57 -4.83 12.18
C LYS A 181 3.39 -5.77 12.37
N VAL A 182 3.29 -6.86 11.61
CA VAL A 182 2.24 -7.87 11.75
C VAL A 182 2.31 -8.54 13.12
N ILE A 183 3.51 -8.85 13.62
CA ILE A 183 3.69 -9.34 14.99
C ILE A 183 3.22 -8.29 16.00
N GLN A 184 3.64 -7.03 15.85
CA GLN A 184 3.28 -5.94 16.77
C GLN A 184 1.78 -5.68 16.78
N ILE A 185 1.11 -5.71 15.63
CA ILE A 185 -0.35 -5.54 15.54
C ILE A 185 -1.06 -6.72 16.21
N SER A 186 -0.61 -7.95 15.97
CA SER A 186 -1.15 -9.14 16.67
C SER A 186 -0.94 -9.05 18.18
N GLU A 187 0.22 -8.58 18.65
CA GLU A 187 0.49 -8.34 20.07
C GLU A 187 -0.44 -7.27 20.64
N ASN A 188 -0.66 -6.17 19.92
CA ASN A 188 -1.61 -5.13 20.34
C ASN A 188 -3.05 -5.66 20.43
N MET A 189 -3.47 -6.52 19.50
CA MET A 189 -4.78 -7.18 19.53
C MET A 189 -4.93 -8.08 20.77
N LYS A 190 -3.89 -8.86 21.10
CA LYS A 190 -3.88 -9.71 22.29
C LYS A 190 -3.91 -8.90 23.58
N ASN A 191 -3.12 -7.82 23.64
CA ASN A 191 -3.14 -6.92 24.79
C ASN A 191 -4.53 -6.29 24.98
N LYS A 192 -5.25 -6.02 23.88
CA LYS A 192 -6.64 -5.57 23.95
C LYS A 192 -7.56 -6.66 24.52
N CYS A 193 -7.41 -7.91 24.09
CA CYS A 193 -8.15 -9.04 24.68
C CYS A 193 -7.86 -9.16 26.19
N ASP A 194 -6.60 -9.01 26.61
CA ASP A 194 -6.24 -9.01 28.03
C ASP A 194 -6.94 -7.88 28.80
N LEU A 195 -6.89 -6.65 28.29
CA LEU A 195 -7.55 -5.49 28.93
C LEU A 195 -9.08 -5.62 29.00
N GLU A 196 -9.69 -6.35 28.07
CA GLU A 196 -11.14 -6.48 27.96
C GLU A 196 -11.71 -7.59 28.85
N PHE A 197 -10.98 -8.70 29.00
CA PHE A 197 -11.48 -9.90 29.67
C PHE A 197 -10.77 -10.28 30.97
N LYS A 198 -9.57 -9.74 31.24
CA LYS A 198 -8.90 -9.95 32.53
C LYS A 198 -9.19 -8.82 33.51
N ASN A 199 -9.31 -9.17 34.78
CA ASN A 199 -9.46 -8.20 35.86
C ASN A 199 -8.11 -7.57 36.27
N GLU A 200 -8.14 -6.66 37.24
CA GLU A 200 -6.94 -5.93 37.72
C GLU A 200 -5.85 -6.85 38.32
N MET A 201 -6.17 -8.12 38.58
CA MET A 201 -5.24 -9.14 39.08
C MET A 201 -4.72 -10.07 37.96
N ASP A 202 -4.99 -9.77 36.69
CA ASP A 202 -4.72 -10.63 35.52
C ASP A 202 -5.47 -11.98 35.56
N GLU A 203 -6.59 -12.06 36.28
CA GLU A 203 -7.43 -13.26 36.43
C GLU A 203 -8.76 -13.13 35.65
N PHE A 204 -9.43 -14.27 35.42
CA PHE A 204 -10.75 -14.31 34.80
C PHE A 204 -11.84 -14.40 35.87
N ASP A 205 -12.86 -13.55 35.75
CA ASP A 205 -13.98 -13.51 36.71
C ASP A 205 -14.94 -14.72 36.54
N SER A 206 -14.85 -15.45 35.42
CA SER A 206 -15.59 -16.70 35.19
C SER A 206 -14.97 -17.55 34.08
N ASN A 207 -15.37 -18.83 34.02
CA ASN A 207 -15.00 -19.74 32.93
C ASN A 207 -15.58 -19.29 31.58
N GLU A 208 -16.70 -18.57 31.56
CA GLU A 208 -17.31 -18.06 30.33
C GLU A 208 -16.44 -16.95 29.72
N ILE A 209 -15.98 -16.03 30.57
CA ILE A 209 -15.04 -14.96 30.21
C ILE A 209 -13.70 -15.53 29.73
N GLU A 210 -13.22 -16.61 30.34
CA GLU A 210 -12.01 -17.31 29.88
C GLU A 210 -12.16 -17.86 28.45
N VAL A 211 -13.32 -18.43 28.10
CA VAL A 211 -13.59 -18.91 26.74
C VAL A 211 -13.68 -17.75 25.74
N GLU A 212 -14.30 -16.63 26.11
CA GLU A 212 -14.38 -15.44 25.27
C GLU A 212 -13.00 -14.83 25.00
N TRP A 213 -12.17 -14.70 26.04
CA TRP A 213 -10.77 -14.30 25.92
C TRP A 213 -10.00 -15.23 24.98
N PHE A 214 -10.19 -16.55 25.12
CA PHE A 214 -9.53 -17.55 24.28
C PHE A 214 -9.90 -17.40 22.80
N ASN A 215 -11.17 -17.10 22.49
CA ASN A 215 -11.60 -16.82 21.13
C ASN A 215 -10.97 -15.53 20.59
N CYS A 216 -11.01 -14.44 21.33
CA CYS A 216 -10.37 -13.16 20.97
C CYS A 216 -8.87 -13.34 20.68
N PHE A 217 -8.18 -14.08 21.55
CA PHE A 217 -6.76 -14.35 21.39
C PHE A 217 -6.46 -15.19 20.14
N ASN A 218 -7.29 -16.20 19.87
CA ASN A 218 -7.16 -17.02 18.67
C ASN A 218 -7.44 -16.24 17.39
N GLU A 219 -8.34 -15.27 17.41
CA GLU A 219 -8.55 -14.36 16.28
C GLU A 219 -7.32 -13.52 16.00
N ALA A 220 -6.65 -12.99 17.03
CA ALA A 220 -5.38 -12.26 16.88
C ALA A 220 -4.25 -13.15 16.34
N GLU A 221 -4.19 -14.42 16.74
CA GLU A 221 -3.25 -15.40 16.20
C GLU A 221 -3.55 -15.80 14.76
N LYS A 222 -4.83 -15.99 14.44
CA LYS A 222 -5.28 -16.29 13.07
C LYS A 222 -4.98 -15.10 12.15
N TRP A 223 -5.30 -13.88 12.59
CA TRP A 223 -4.96 -12.67 11.86
C TRP A 223 -3.46 -12.59 11.58
N LYS A 224 -2.61 -12.81 12.59
CA LYS A 224 -1.16 -12.84 12.38
C LYS A 224 -0.74 -13.87 11.31
N LYS A 225 -1.28 -15.09 11.34
CA LYS A 225 -0.95 -16.13 10.36
C LYS A 225 -1.40 -15.75 8.94
N ASP A 226 -2.57 -15.13 8.82
CA ASP A 226 -3.15 -14.74 7.53
C ASP A 226 -2.42 -13.55 6.88
N HIS A 227 -1.63 -12.78 7.65
CA HIS A 227 -0.97 -11.54 7.19
C HIS A 227 0.55 -11.56 7.34
N LEU A 228 1.14 -12.65 7.84
CA LEU A 228 2.57 -12.84 7.80
C LEU A 228 3.01 -13.13 6.35
N PRO A 229 3.98 -12.40 5.79
CA PRO A 229 4.57 -12.70 4.48
C PRO A 229 5.30 -14.06 4.47
#